data_AF-D7JH78-F1
#
_entry.id   AF-D7JH78-F1
#
_cell.length_a   1.000
_cell.length_b   1.000
_cell.length_c   1.000
_cell.angle_alpha   90.00
_cell.angle_beta   90.00
_cell.angle_gamma   90.00
#
_symmetry.space_group_name_H-M   'P 1'
#
loop_
_entity.id
_entity.type
_entity.pdbx_description
1 polymer ?
#
loop_
_entity_poly.entity_id
_entity_poly.type
_entity_poly.pdbx_seq_one_letter_code
_entity_poly.pdbx_strand_id
1 'polypeptide(L)'
;MKHTVTVNLNGRLFYIDNDAYNLLDSYIKSLNTYFAKDSNKAEIIDDFEARIQELLATKKPNTGDVISIADVEGVIKTIGNPNDFGIDTDEAGDKTERKEYNSASYTKTTKRLYRNPQDKMLGGVCSGLAAFTNLDVTLIRIFLVVLLFFSFGVPILVYLAMWIIVPEANTPQQQLEMRGEPVNLENIGRVVSDNAKSMAGDIKNAYNRANGSGCLSAILKIFLIVIGAIIAIPLVFALFVAVIVMVSVAMAFFVKFAPGMTTIGTISMGLLVGLPLMAIIYGTLSAIFKWAPLNKSIKVGGVVLWFVSLATTVIIAGSIDWHRVRSDRNWIYNMRDFVGKEWLMYSLDIFEIEGDGNIIERTLNAEETLDAITVRRALDVKIVEDSSIKDYKTAIVETDSNIMNYLDLKAESNKLSISVGRNQKMRLDPSNNYIVVKVKKNLWKKLDVEGAADVVIVGDWQVPTADVSLGGASEVKVEDMWQPTRATIKIFGSSDFEAKKVEAGRLTFDVMGASDIKMRGKARYAHYELMGASEVDNRSLATDSVMLDVSGASELKVHPVKYMGGKLSGASELKYYGTPQSNSVSSSGASTINAADEE
;
A
#
# COMPACT_ATOMS: atom_id res chain seq x y z
N MET A 1 1.88 -60.19 52.05
CA MET A 1 1.92 -59.37 53.29
C MET A 1 2.04 -57.92 52.85
N LYS A 2 1.14 -57.04 53.28
CA LYS A 2 1.25 -55.61 52.97
C LYS A 2 2.32 -54.98 53.87
N HIS A 3 3.13 -54.08 53.32
CA HIS A 3 4.14 -53.36 54.09
C HIS A 3 3.46 -52.31 54.95
N THR A 4 3.68 -52.36 56.26
CA THR A 4 3.17 -51.38 57.21
C THR A 4 4.25 -50.37 57.57
N VAL A 5 3.84 -49.11 57.73
CA VAL A 5 4.67 -47.98 58.14
C VAL A 5 4.15 -47.49 59.48
N THR A 6 5.06 -47.25 60.42
CA THR A 6 4.72 -46.67 61.72
C THR A 6 4.76 -45.15 61.63
N VAL A 7 3.65 -44.50 61.93
CA VAL A 7 3.51 -43.04 61.86
C VAL A 7 3.13 -42.50 63.24
N ASN A 8 3.74 -41.39 63.64
CA ASN A 8 3.37 -40.64 64.82
C ASN A 8 2.46 -39.48 64.41
N LEU A 9 1.21 -39.49 64.89
CA LEU A 9 0.25 -38.41 64.70
C LEU A 9 -0.06 -37.83 66.08
N ASN A 10 0.31 -36.56 66.30
CA ASN A 10 0.10 -35.83 67.55
C ASN A 10 0.44 -36.65 68.83
N GLY A 11 1.61 -37.32 68.82
CA GLY A 11 2.12 -38.06 69.97
C GLY A 11 1.64 -39.51 70.11
N ARG A 12 0.75 -40.01 69.24
CA ARG A 12 0.27 -41.40 69.24
C ARG A 12 0.79 -42.17 68.02
N LEU A 13 1.33 -43.37 68.26
CA LEU A 13 1.85 -44.25 67.22
C LEU A 13 0.75 -45.10 66.59
N PHE A 14 0.72 -45.13 65.26
CA PHE A 14 -0.18 -45.95 64.45
C PHE A 14 0.61 -46.80 63.44
N TYR A 15 0.13 -48.01 63.18
CA TYR A 15 0.63 -48.87 62.11
C TYR A 15 -0.31 -48.74 60.91
N ILE A 16 0.20 -48.23 59.80
CA ILE A 16 -0.60 -47.86 58.63
C ILE A 16 -0.08 -48.64 57.41
N ASP A 17 -0.97 -49.19 56.58
CA ASP A 17 -0.55 -49.78 55.30
C ASP A 17 0.13 -48.71 54.42
N ASN A 18 1.13 -49.09 53.62
CA ASN A 18 1.88 -48.13 52.80
C ASN A 18 1.00 -47.36 51.79
N ASP A 19 -0.07 -47.98 51.27
CA ASP A 19 -1.05 -47.32 50.38
C ASP A 19 -1.90 -46.28 51.14
N ALA A 20 -2.34 -46.63 52.36
CA ALA A 20 -3.05 -45.74 53.27
C ALA A 20 -2.18 -44.58 53.77
N TYR A 21 -0.88 -44.82 54.01
CA TYR A 21 0.08 -43.80 54.42
C TYR A 21 0.27 -42.73 53.33
N ASN A 22 0.47 -43.15 52.07
CA ASN A 22 0.64 -42.23 50.96
C ASN A 22 -0.60 -41.35 50.73
N LEU A 23 -1.78 -41.92 50.95
CA LEU A 23 -3.05 -41.19 50.85
C LEU A 23 -3.20 -40.17 52.00
N LEU A 24 -2.85 -40.55 53.23
CA LEU A 24 -2.84 -39.65 54.38
C LEU A 24 -1.82 -38.51 54.22
N ASP A 25 -0.59 -38.82 53.79
CA ASP A 25 0.47 -37.84 53.55
C ASP A 25 0.09 -36.85 52.43
N SER A 26 -0.50 -37.34 51.35
CA SER A 26 -1.01 -36.49 50.27
C SER A 26 -2.11 -35.55 50.75
N TYR A 27 -2.99 -36.04 51.63
CA TYR A 27 -4.05 -35.25 52.23
C TYR A 27 -3.49 -34.14 53.14
N ILE A 28 -2.57 -34.46 54.05
CA ILE A 28 -1.92 -33.48 54.93
C ILE A 28 -1.16 -32.42 54.10
N LYS A 29 -0.44 -32.82 53.04
CA LYS A 29 0.23 -31.87 52.12
C LYS A 29 -0.75 -30.95 51.40
N SER A 30 -1.93 -31.44 51.02
CA SER A 30 -2.97 -30.64 50.39
C SER A 30 -3.54 -29.57 51.34
N LEU A 31 -3.77 -29.93 52.61
CA LEU A 31 -4.13 -28.97 53.68
C LEU A 31 -3.01 -27.93 53.88
N ASN A 32 -1.76 -28.38 53.95
CA ASN A 32 -0.58 -27.52 54.12
C ASN A 32 -0.43 -26.48 52.98
N THR A 33 -0.82 -26.88 51.77
CA THR A 33 -0.78 -26.03 50.57
C THR A 33 -1.96 -25.06 50.54
N TYR A 34 -3.15 -25.51 50.94
CA TYR A 34 -4.35 -24.68 51.01
C TYR A 34 -4.19 -23.55 52.03
N PHE A 35 -3.75 -23.87 53.24
CA PHE A 35 -3.50 -22.89 54.30
C PHE A 35 -2.11 -22.22 54.22
N ALA A 36 -1.40 -22.33 53.09
CA ALA A 36 -0.05 -21.80 52.96
C ALA A 36 0.05 -20.27 53.12
N LYS A 37 -1.07 -19.55 52.91
CA LYS A 37 -1.15 -18.08 53.02
C LYS A 37 -1.78 -17.60 54.33
N ASP A 38 -2.25 -18.50 55.19
CA ASP A 38 -2.89 -18.13 56.45
C ASP A 38 -1.83 -17.84 57.54
N SER A 39 -1.98 -16.73 58.25
CA SER A 39 -1.11 -16.36 59.36
C SER A 39 -1.14 -17.36 60.51
N ASN A 40 -2.24 -18.13 60.66
CA ASN A 40 -2.42 -19.12 61.73
C ASN A 40 -2.25 -20.58 61.27
N LYS A 41 -1.58 -20.78 60.12
CA LYS A 41 -1.35 -22.09 59.49
C LYS A 41 -0.91 -23.20 60.45
N ALA A 42 0.06 -22.91 61.33
CA ALA A 42 0.62 -23.93 62.21
C ALA A 42 -0.42 -24.49 63.20
N GLU A 43 -1.25 -23.61 63.78
CA GLU A 43 -2.32 -24.00 64.72
C GLU A 43 -3.44 -24.76 64.01
N ILE A 44 -3.83 -24.31 62.81
CA ILE A 44 -4.86 -24.96 61.99
C ILE A 44 -4.45 -26.39 61.62
N ILE A 45 -3.20 -26.59 61.19
CA ILE A 45 -2.71 -27.93 60.82
C ILE A 45 -2.61 -28.84 62.04
N ASP A 46 -2.17 -28.33 63.19
CA ASP A 46 -2.12 -29.10 64.45
C ASP A 46 -3.52 -29.58 64.87
N ASP A 47 -4.55 -28.72 64.78
CA ASP A 47 -5.95 -29.08 65.08
C ASP A 47 -6.49 -30.16 64.13
N PHE A 48 -6.16 -30.07 62.83
CA PHE A 48 -6.54 -31.09 61.86
C PHE A 48 -5.83 -32.43 62.11
N GLU A 49 -4.53 -32.41 62.42
CA GLU A 49 -3.78 -33.62 62.77
C GLU A 49 -4.31 -34.27 64.07
N ALA A 50 -4.66 -33.46 65.07
CA ALA A 50 -5.33 -33.93 66.30
C ALA A 50 -6.66 -34.62 66.00
N ARG A 51 -7.48 -34.02 65.13
CA ARG A 51 -8.79 -34.58 64.75
C ARG A 51 -8.65 -35.87 63.94
N ILE A 52 -7.67 -35.95 63.05
CA ILE A 52 -7.33 -37.18 62.30
C ILE A 52 -6.93 -38.29 63.28
N GLN A 53 -6.07 -37.97 64.25
CA GLN A 53 -5.63 -38.91 65.27
C GLN A 53 -6.83 -39.46 66.07
N GLU A 54 -7.79 -38.62 66.46
CA GLU A 54 -8.99 -39.01 67.20
C GLU A 54 -9.89 -39.96 66.39
N LEU A 55 -10.12 -39.65 65.11
CA LEU A 55 -10.98 -40.46 64.24
C LEU A 55 -10.34 -41.81 63.91
N LEU A 56 -9.04 -41.85 63.68
CA LEU A 56 -8.30 -43.11 63.49
C LEU A 56 -8.32 -43.97 64.76
N ALA A 57 -8.14 -43.36 65.93
CA ALA A 57 -8.23 -44.05 67.22
C ALA A 57 -9.63 -44.61 67.51
N THR A 58 -10.68 -43.94 67.03
CA THR A 58 -12.07 -44.40 67.19
C THR A 58 -12.37 -45.60 66.29
N LYS A 59 -11.85 -45.60 65.05
CA LYS A 59 -12.01 -46.73 64.12
C LYS A 59 -11.19 -47.96 64.54
N LYS A 60 -10.00 -47.75 65.11
CA LYS A 60 -9.07 -48.81 65.55
C LYS A 60 -8.54 -48.52 66.96
N PRO A 61 -9.28 -48.92 68.01
CA PRO A 61 -8.93 -48.57 69.40
C PRO A 61 -7.77 -49.39 69.97
N ASN A 62 -7.48 -50.58 69.41
CA ASN A 62 -6.48 -51.49 69.94
C ASN A 62 -5.07 -51.23 69.37
N THR A 63 -4.07 -51.24 70.23
CA THR A 63 -2.66 -51.03 69.90
C THR A 63 -2.09 -52.26 69.18
N GLY A 64 -2.29 -52.32 67.85
CA GLY A 64 -1.85 -53.45 67.02
C GLY A 64 -2.64 -53.60 65.72
N ASP A 65 -3.80 -52.95 65.60
CA ASP A 65 -4.57 -52.96 64.37
C ASP A 65 -3.90 -52.10 63.29
N VAL A 66 -3.78 -52.68 62.10
CA VAL A 66 -3.25 -51.97 60.93
C VAL A 66 -4.36 -51.14 60.29
N ILE A 67 -4.09 -49.85 60.08
CA ILE A 67 -4.99 -48.91 59.40
C ILE A 67 -4.91 -49.15 57.89
N SER A 68 -6.06 -49.47 57.31
CA SER A 68 -6.19 -49.71 55.87
C SER A 68 -6.56 -48.44 55.11
N ILE A 69 -6.46 -48.47 53.78
CA ILE A 69 -6.80 -47.33 52.92
C ILE A 69 -8.27 -46.89 53.10
N ALA A 70 -9.19 -47.84 53.30
CA ALA A 70 -10.61 -47.58 53.53
C ALA A 70 -10.86 -46.85 54.87
N ASP A 71 -10.00 -47.07 55.87
CA ASP A 71 -10.09 -46.38 57.16
C ASP A 71 -9.72 -44.91 57.00
N VAL A 72 -8.65 -44.62 56.26
CA VAL A 72 -8.20 -43.25 55.98
C VAL A 72 -9.20 -42.50 55.09
N GLU A 73 -9.75 -43.14 54.05
CA GLU A 73 -10.82 -42.57 53.23
C GLU A 73 -12.05 -42.20 54.05
N GLY A 74 -12.42 -43.05 55.02
CA GLY A 74 -13.50 -42.77 55.95
C GLY A 74 -13.23 -41.55 56.85
N VAL A 75 -11.98 -41.37 57.27
CA VAL A 75 -11.56 -40.19 58.06
C VAL A 75 -11.61 -38.92 57.20
N ILE A 76 -11.05 -38.95 55.98
CA ILE A 76 -11.08 -37.80 55.06
C ILE A 76 -12.52 -37.40 54.73
N LYS A 77 -13.40 -38.37 54.50
CA LYS A 77 -14.82 -38.10 54.26
C LYS A 77 -15.52 -37.41 55.43
N THR A 78 -15.07 -37.67 56.66
CA THR A 78 -15.66 -37.08 57.87
C THR A 78 -15.14 -35.66 58.11
N ILE A 79 -13.88 -35.41 57.76
CA ILE A 79 -13.24 -34.09 57.91
C ILE A 79 -13.61 -33.13 56.78
N GLY A 80 -13.79 -33.65 55.55
CA GLY A 80 -14.08 -32.85 54.35
C GLY A 80 -12.84 -32.61 53.48
N ASN A 81 -13.03 -32.20 52.23
CA ASN A 81 -11.91 -31.82 51.37
C ASN A 81 -11.52 -30.35 51.63
N PRO A 82 -10.23 -29.96 51.53
CA PRO A 82 -9.80 -28.56 51.58
C PRO A 82 -10.64 -27.59 50.73
N ASN A 83 -11.17 -28.07 49.59
CA ASN A 83 -12.00 -27.28 48.69
C ASN A 83 -13.47 -27.14 49.12
N ASP A 84 -13.93 -27.89 50.13
CA ASP A 84 -15.28 -27.81 50.68
C ASP A 84 -15.40 -26.76 51.81
N PHE A 85 -14.27 -26.27 52.33
CA PHE A 85 -14.21 -25.17 53.29
C PHE A 85 -14.32 -23.83 52.55
N GLY A 86 -15.55 -23.49 52.15
CA GLY A 86 -15.85 -22.25 51.43
C GLY A 86 -15.27 -21.01 52.12
N ILE A 87 -14.39 -20.30 51.42
CA ILE A 87 -14.16 -18.87 51.67
C ILE A 87 -15.16 -18.15 50.76
N ASP A 88 -16.20 -17.60 51.38
CA ASP A 88 -17.19 -16.76 50.74
C ASP A 88 -16.52 -15.49 50.18
N THR A 89 -16.55 -15.32 48.85
CA THR A 89 -16.76 -13.99 48.29
C THR A 89 -18.19 -13.95 47.81
N ASP A 90 -18.94 -13.06 48.45
CA ASP A 90 -20.37 -12.82 48.35
C ASP A 90 -20.90 -12.76 46.92
N GLU A 91 -21.95 -13.54 46.64
CA GLU A 91 -23.24 -12.96 46.24
C GLU A 91 -24.36 -14.01 46.32
N ALA A 92 -25.49 -13.54 46.86
CA ALA A 92 -26.63 -14.30 47.33
C ALA A 92 -27.48 -14.92 46.22
N GLY A 93 -28.05 -16.10 46.48
CA GLY A 93 -29.02 -16.72 45.57
C GLY A 93 -29.57 -18.08 45.97
N ASP A 94 -30.07 -18.18 47.20
CA ASP A 94 -31.10 -19.10 47.72
C ASP A 94 -30.95 -20.64 47.66
N LYS A 95 -31.32 -21.24 48.80
CA LYS A 95 -31.51 -22.67 49.07
C LYS A 95 -32.90 -23.04 48.54
N THR A 96 -33.21 -24.22 48.02
CA THR A 96 -33.34 -25.47 48.78
C THR A 96 -33.92 -26.52 47.82
N GLU A 97 -33.62 -27.78 48.15
CA GLU A 97 -34.37 -29.02 47.84
C GLU A 97 -33.70 -30.01 46.90
N ARG A 98 -33.26 -31.11 47.55
CA ARG A 98 -32.95 -32.40 46.96
C ARG A 98 -34.14 -32.91 46.15
N LYS A 99 -33.91 -33.27 44.89
CA LYS A 99 -34.53 -34.45 44.28
C LYS A 99 -33.48 -35.26 43.54
N GLU A 100 -33.43 -36.52 43.92
CA GLU A 100 -32.82 -37.64 43.22
C GLU A 100 -33.28 -37.65 41.75
N TYR A 101 -32.33 -37.72 40.81
CA TYR A 101 -32.59 -38.09 39.42
C TYR A 101 -31.44 -38.95 38.90
N ASN A 102 -31.69 -40.25 38.85
CA ASN A 102 -31.12 -41.10 37.82
C ASN A 102 -31.78 -40.69 36.49
N SER A 103 -31.06 -39.95 35.66
CA SER A 103 -31.15 -40.07 34.20
C SER A 103 -29.98 -39.30 33.60
N ALA A 104 -29.16 -40.00 32.81
CA ALA A 104 -28.16 -39.40 31.94
C ALA A 104 -28.82 -38.33 31.04
N SER A 105 -28.78 -37.08 31.47
CA SER A 105 -29.15 -35.94 30.64
C SER A 105 -27.93 -35.62 29.80
N TYR A 106 -27.96 -36.01 28.53
CA TYR A 106 -27.08 -35.46 27.51
C TYR A 106 -27.36 -33.95 27.45
N THR A 107 -26.63 -33.15 28.25
CA THR A 107 -26.51 -31.73 27.99
C THR A 107 -25.85 -31.61 26.64
N LYS A 108 -26.64 -31.22 25.63
CA LYS A 108 -26.15 -30.82 24.31
C LYS A 108 -25.22 -29.63 24.52
N THR A 109 -23.93 -29.88 24.68
CA THR A 109 -22.89 -28.85 24.75
C THR A 109 -22.88 -28.13 23.41
N THR A 110 -23.20 -26.84 23.43
CA THR A 110 -23.12 -26.02 22.22
C THR A 110 -21.66 -25.68 21.97
N LYS A 111 -21.16 -26.10 20.81
CA LYS A 111 -19.77 -25.82 20.42
C LYS A 111 -19.60 -24.30 20.28
N ARG A 112 -18.57 -23.76 20.92
CA ARG A 112 -18.27 -22.32 20.89
C ARG A 112 -16.90 -22.08 20.29
N LEU A 113 -16.77 -21.01 19.53
CA LEU A 113 -15.50 -20.63 18.90
C LEU A 113 -14.60 -19.97 19.94
N TYR A 114 -13.45 -20.58 20.17
CA TYR A 114 -12.38 -20.04 21.01
C TYR A 114 -11.06 -20.08 20.24
N ARG A 115 -10.14 -19.15 20.52
CA ARG A 115 -8.74 -19.29 20.07
C ARG A 115 -8.03 -20.28 21.00
N ASN A 116 -7.31 -21.22 20.39
CA ASN A 116 -6.64 -22.31 21.10
C ASN A 116 -5.22 -21.88 21.54
N PRO A 117 -4.93 -21.79 22.86
CA PRO A 117 -3.62 -21.40 23.35
C PRO A 117 -2.57 -22.53 23.30
N GLN A 118 -2.99 -23.80 23.27
CA GLN A 118 -2.09 -24.97 23.32
C GLN A 118 -1.36 -25.20 21.99
N ASP A 119 -2.01 -24.90 20.86
CA ASP A 119 -1.47 -25.09 19.51
C ASP A 119 -1.48 -23.77 18.73
N LYS A 120 -0.78 -22.76 19.28
CA LYS A 120 -0.65 -21.42 18.68
C LYS A 120 0.66 -21.27 17.90
N MET A 121 0.55 -20.95 16.61
CA MET A 121 1.67 -20.32 15.86
C MET A 121 1.60 -18.80 15.96
N LEU A 122 0.39 -18.22 15.77
CA LEU A 122 0.16 -16.77 15.82
C LEU A 122 -1.22 -16.51 16.45
N GLY A 123 -1.33 -16.17 17.74
CA GLY A 123 -2.64 -15.83 18.37
C GLY A 123 -3.70 -16.96 18.46
N GLY A 124 -3.43 -18.18 18.02
CA GLY A 124 -4.30 -19.36 18.24
C GLY A 124 -5.58 -19.44 17.39
N VAL A 125 -5.79 -18.51 16.44
CA VAL A 125 -7.04 -18.38 15.67
C VAL A 125 -7.27 -19.55 14.72
N CYS A 126 -6.27 -19.96 13.92
CA CYS A 126 -6.43 -21.08 12.98
C CYS A 126 -6.73 -22.41 13.69
N SER A 127 -6.06 -22.68 14.81
CA SER A 127 -6.27 -23.90 15.60
C SER A 127 -7.63 -23.87 16.31
N GLY A 128 -8.07 -22.70 16.76
CA GLY A 128 -9.42 -22.49 17.26
C GLY A 128 -10.52 -22.75 16.22
N LEU A 129 -10.33 -22.22 15.00
CA LEU A 129 -11.24 -22.44 13.89
C LEU A 129 -11.26 -23.90 13.43
N ALA A 130 -10.12 -24.58 13.47
CA ALA A 130 -10.00 -26.01 13.17
C ALA A 130 -10.76 -26.85 14.19
N ALA A 131 -10.59 -26.55 15.47
CA ALA A 131 -11.32 -27.22 16.53
C ALA A 131 -12.83 -26.97 16.42
N PHE A 132 -13.27 -25.75 16.06
CA PHE A 132 -14.68 -25.43 15.83
C PHE A 132 -15.27 -26.13 14.60
N THR A 133 -14.53 -26.19 13.49
CA THR A 133 -15.00 -26.76 12.20
C THR A 133 -14.74 -28.25 12.03
N ASN A 134 -14.00 -28.89 12.95
CA ASN A 134 -13.51 -30.27 12.82
C ASN A 134 -12.66 -30.52 11.57
N LEU A 135 -11.95 -29.50 11.08
CA LEU A 135 -11.01 -29.60 9.97
C LEU A 135 -9.56 -29.70 10.49
N ASP A 136 -8.65 -30.23 9.68
CA ASP A 136 -7.21 -30.21 9.98
C ASP A 136 -6.71 -28.77 10.04
N VAL A 137 -5.97 -28.43 11.10
CA VAL A 137 -5.35 -27.12 11.31
C VAL A 137 -4.49 -26.71 10.12
N THR A 138 -3.79 -27.67 9.50
CA THR A 138 -2.92 -27.47 8.34
C THR A 138 -3.72 -27.03 7.11
N LEU A 139 -4.92 -27.60 6.91
CA LEU A 139 -5.79 -27.21 5.79
C LEU A 139 -6.29 -25.78 5.94
N ILE A 140 -6.67 -25.37 7.16
CA ILE A 140 -7.10 -23.99 7.43
C ILE A 140 -5.94 -23.01 7.20
N ARG A 141 -4.71 -23.38 7.60
CA ARG A 141 -3.51 -22.56 7.33
C ARG A 141 -3.23 -22.43 5.84
N ILE A 142 -3.28 -23.53 5.08
CA ILE A 142 -3.09 -23.52 3.62
C ILE A 142 -4.16 -22.67 2.96
N PHE A 143 -5.43 -22.84 3.36
CA PHE A 143 -6.55 -22.06 2.83
C PHE A 143 -6.34 -20.56 3.04
N LEU A 144 -5.94 -20.13 4.24
CA LEU A 144 -5.70 -18.71 4.53
C LEU A 144 -4.52 -18.14 3.74
N VAL A 145 -3.47 -18.93 3.52
CA VAL A 145 -2.33 -18.55 2.67
C VAL A 145 -2.75 -18.45 1.21
N VAL A 146 -3.52 -19.39 0.70
CA VAL A 146 -4.06 -19.32 -0.68
C VAL A 146 -4.92 -18.07 -0.82
N LEU A 147 -5.86 -17.82 0.10
CA LEU A 147 -6.71 -16.64 0.09
C LEU A 147 -5.90 -15.34 0.11
N LEU A 148 -4.74 -15.32 0.79
CA LEU A 148 -3.86 -14.15 0.83
C LEU A 148 -3.39 -13.74 -0.56
N PHE A 149 -3.10 -14.71 -1.44
CA PHE A 149 -2.66 -14.45 -2.81
C PHE A 149 -3.81 -13.99 -3.73
N PHE A 150 -5.05 -14.43 -3.49
CA PHE A 150 -6.20 -14.10 -4.34
C PHE A 150 -6.95 -12.82 -3.92
N SER A 151 -6.79 -12.36 -2.68
CA SER A 151 -7.65 -11.32 -2.11
C SER A 151 -6.91 -10.04 -1.64
N PHE A 152 -5.78 -9.68 -2.24
CA PHE A 152 -5.07 -8.41 -1.98
C PHE A 152 -4.88 -8.08 -0.48
N GLY A 153 -4.52 -9.07 0.34
CA GLY A 153 -4.23 -8.84 1.77
C GLY A 153 -5.43 -8.74 2.71
N VAL A 154 -6.68 -8.80 2.21
CA VAL A 154 -7.90 -8.87 3.03
C VAL A 154 -7.83 -9.95 4.14
N PRO A 155 -7.27 -11.16 3.90
CA PRO A 155 -7.19 -12.20 4.92
C PRO A 155 -6.34 -11.80 6.14
N ILE A 156 -5.38 -10.89 5.99
CA ILE A 156 -4.58 -10.36 7.10
C ILE A 156 -5.48 -9.54 8.04
N LEU A 157 -6.32 -8.67 7.47
CA LEU A 157 -7.25 -7.84 8.24
C LEU A 157 -8.30 -8.71 8.95
N VAL A 158 -8.84 -9.72 8.26
CA VAL A 158 -9.77 -10.68 8.86
C VAL A 158 -9.10 -11.47 9.99
N TYR A 159 -7.84 -11.86 9.83
CA TYR A 159 -7.08 -12.54 10.87
C TYR A 159 -6.90 -11.67 12.12
N LEU A 160 -6.51 -10.41 11.94
CA LEU A 160 -6.35 -9.43 13.02
C LEU A 160 -7.68 -9.16 13.74
N ALA A 161 -8.77 -9.02 12.98
CA ALA A 161 -10.11 -8.85 13.53
C ALA A 161 -10.53 -10.06 14.37
N MET A 162 -10.35 -11.29 13.87
CA MET A 162 -10.63 -12.50 14.63
C MET A 162 -9.75 -12.64 15.86
N TRP A 163 -8.48 -12.20 15.80
CA TRP A 163 -7.58 -12.26 16.95
C TRP A 163 -8.04 -11.33 18.09
N ILE A 164 -8.64 -10.19 17.77
CA ILE A 164 -9.19 -9.24 18.75
C ILE A 164 -10.56 -9.70 19.28
N ILE A 165 -11.45 -10.18 18.39
CA ILE A 165 -12.84 -10.49 18.72
C ILE A 165 -12.99 -11.84 19.44
N VAL A 166 -12.23 -12.87 19.02
CA VAL A 166 -12.41 -14.23 19.54
C VAL A 166 -11.69 -14.39 20.89
N PRO A 167 -12.37 -14.84 21.95
CA PRO A 167 -11.76 -15.04 23.26
C PRO A 167 -10.86 -16.29 23.33
N GLU A 168 -9.92 -16.28 24.28
CA GLU A 168 -8.98 -17.38 24.57
C GLU A 168 -9.60 -18.43 25.49
N ALA A 169 -9.44 -19.72 25.13
CA ALA A 169 -9.89 -20.85 25.96
C ALA A 169 -8.92 -21.10 27.12
N ASN A 170 -9.07 -20.34 28.20
CA ASN A 170 -8.20 -20.40 29.37
C ASN A 170 -8.64 -21.45 30.39
N THR A 171 -9.93 -21.82 30.41
CA THR A 171 -10.43 -22.84 31.34
C THR A 171 -10.54 -24.21 30.68
N PRO A 172 -10.37 -25.32 31.44
CA PRO A 172 -10.57 -26.68 30.91
C PRO A 172 -11.97 -26.88 30.33
N GLN A 173 -12.97 -26.22 30.91
CA GLN A 173 -14.35 -26.23 30.42
C GLN A 173 -14.46 -25.59 29.03
N GLN A 174 -13.86 -24.42 28.81
CA GLN A 174 -13.85 -23.75 27.50
C GLN A 174 -13.11 -24.56 26.43
N GLN A 175 -12.06 -25.29 26.81
CA GLN A 175 -11.32 -26.16 25.90
C GLN A 175 -12.16 -27.37 25.46
N LEU A 176 -12.98 -27.93 26.35
CA LEU A 176 -13.95 -28.98 26.03
C LEU A 176 -15.09 -28.45 25.16
N GLU A 177 -15.60 -27.25 25.46
CA GLU A 177 -16.64 -26.57 24.66
C GLU A 177 -16.16 -26.27 23.22
N MET A 178 -14.90 -25.89 23.04
CA MET A 178 -14.30 -25.67 21.72
C MET A 178 -14.26 -26.96 20.90
N ARG A 179 -13.97 -28.10 21.54
CA ARG A 179 -13.89 -29.42 20.91
C ARG A 179 -15.26 -30.08 20.73
N GLY A 180 -16.29 -29.59 21.43
CA GLY A 180 -17.63 -30.18 21.43
C GLY A 180 -17.75 -31.43 22.30
N GLU A 181 -16.86 -31.59 23.29
CA GLU A 181 -16.87 -32.70 24.23
C GLU A 181 -17.76 -32.37 25.44
N PRO A 182 -18.41 -33.37 26.07
CA PRO A 182 -19.26 -33.12 27.23
C PRO A 182 -18.42 -32.70 28.44
N VAL A 183 -18.87 -31.66 29.15
CA VAL A 183 -18.21 -31.12 30.34
C VAL A 183 -18.56 -32.01 31.55
N ASN A 184 -17.78 -33.07 31.75
CA ASN A 184 -17.89 -33.98 32.90
C ASN A 184 -16.53 -34.09 33.63
N LEU A 185 -16.51 -34.63 34.87
CA LEU A 185 -15.30 -34.71 35.68
C LEU A 185 -14.15 -35.48 34.98
N GLU A 186 -14.50 -36.51 34.21
CA GLU A 186 -13.53 -37.34 33.49
C GLU A 186 -12.83 -36.54 32.38
N ASN A 187 -13.58 -35.81 31.55
CA ASN A 187 -13.04 -35.00 30.46
C ASN A 187 -12.28 -33.77 30.97
N ILE A 188 -12.75 -33.15 32.06
CA ILE A 188 -12.03 -32.04 32.72
C ILE A 188 -10.69 -32.56 33.27
N GLY A 189 -10.70 -33.70 33.96
CA GLY A 189 -9.48 -34.34 34.48
C GLY A 189 -8.49 -34.67 33.35
N ARG A 190 -8.98 -35.18 32.22
CA ARG A 190 -8.15 -35.45 31.03
C ARG A 190 -7.50 -34.19 30.50
N VAL A 191 -8.26 -33.12 30.27
CA VAL A 191 -7.74 -31.84 29.75
C VAL A 191 -6.74 -31.19 30.72
N VAL A 192 -6.98 -31.27 32.03
CA VAL A 192 -6.03 -30.79 33.04
C VAL A 192 -4.74 -31.62 33.02
N SER A 193 -4.85 -32.95 32.91
CA SER A 193 -3.69 -33.84 32.82
C SER A 193 -2.87 -33.61 31.54
N ASP A 194 -3.55 -33.34 30.42
CA ASP A 194 -2.93 -33.05 29.13
C ASP A 194 -2.23 -31.68 29.18
N ASN A 195 -2.85 -30.67 29.80
CA ASN A 195 -2.24 -29.37 30.08
C ASN A 195 -0.99 -29.50 30.95
N ALA A 196 -1.04 -30.33 32.00
CA ALA A 196 0.11 -30.57 32.87
C ALA A 196 1.26 -31.26 32.11
N LYS A 197 0.95 -32.25 31.26
CA LYS A 197 1.93 -32.94 30.41
C LYS A 197 2.54 -32.02 29.36
N SER A 198 1.73 -31.18 28.71
CA SER A 198 2.23 -30.22 27.72
C SER A 198 3.10 -29.15 28.38
N MET A 199 2.74 -28.65 29.56
CA MET A 199 3.56 -27.71 30.33
C MET A 199 4.91 -28.33 30.74
N ALA A 200 4.95 -29.59 31.18
CA ALA A 200 6.21 -30.27 31.48
C ALA A 200 7.10 -30.42 30.23
N GLY A 201 6.50 -30.70 29.07
CA GLY A 201 7.18 -30.74 27.77
C GLY A 201 7.71 -29.37 27.34
N ASP A 202 6.92 -28.31 27.50
CA ASP A 202 7.29 -26.93 27.16
C ASP A 202 8.42 -26.41 28.05
N ILE A 203 8.42 -26.74 29.34
CA ILE A 203 9.51 -26.43 30.27
C ILE A 203 10.80 -27.15 29.84
N LYS A 204 10.71 -28.44 29.50
CA LYS A 204 11.86 -29.23 29.00
C LYS A 204 12.42 -28.68 27.69
N ASN A 205 11.53 -28.27 26.78
CA ASN A 205 11.90 -27.67 25.50
C ASN A 205 12.46 -26.24 25.67
N ALA A 206 11.95 -25.46 26.63
CA ALA A 206 12.45 -24.13 26.98
C ALA A 206 13.84 -24.22 27.63
N TYR A 207 14.08 -25.21 28.49
CA TYR A 207 15.39 -25.53 29.05
C TYR A 207 16.40 -25.89 27.95
N ASN A 208 16.02 -26.76 27.00
CA ASN A 208 16.86 -27.09 25.85
C ASN A 208 17.12 -25.90 24.91
N ARG A 209 16.18 -24.94 24.82
CA ARG A 209 16.37 -23.67 24.09
C ARG A 209 17.28 -22.68 24.82
N ALA A 210 17.28 -22.67 26.15
CA ALA A 210 18.16 -21.81 26.95
C ALA A 210 19.64 -22.16 26.76
N ASN A 211 19.95 -23.43 26.46
CA ASN A 211 21.32 -23.89 26.19
C ASN A 211 21.76 -23.76 24.71
N GLY A 212 20.90 -23.25 23.81
CA GLY A 212 21.18 -23.13 22.38
C GLY A 212 20.85 -21.75 21.84
N SER A 213 21.88 -20.89 21.69
CA SER A 213 21.88 -19.62 20.94
C SER A 213 20.55 -18.86 20.90
N GLY A 214 20.21 -18.22 22.03
CA GLY A 214 19.42 -16.99 22.17
C GLY A 214 18.11 -16.86 21.39
N CYS A 215 17.00 -16.68 22.12
CA CYS A 215 15.69 -16.24 21.63
C CYS A 215 15.76 -15.10 20.58
N LEU A 216 16.74 -14.20 20.74
CA LEU A 216 17.06 -13.13 19.81
C LEU A 216 17.39 -13.62 18.38
N SER A 217 18.12 -14.75 18.24
CA SER A 217 18.48 -15.31 16.94
C SER A 217 17.30 -15.94 16.20
N ALA A 218 16.33 -16.49 16.94
CA ALA A 218 15.10 -17.02 16.38
C ALA A 218 14.19 -15.89 15.90
N ILE A 219 14.04 -14.83 16.69
CA ILE A 219 13.28 -13.62 16.33
C ILE A 219 13.90 -12.94 15.10
N LEU A 220 15.23 -12.79 15.08
CA LEU A 220 15.96 -12.20 13.93
C LEU A 220 15.80 -13.04 12.66
N LYS A 221 15.84 -14.37 12.75
CA LYS A 221 15.62 -15.26 11.59
C LYS A 221 14.20 -15.13 11.05
N ILE A 222 13.18 -15.08 11.93
CA ILE A 222 11.80 -14.89 11.52
C ILE A 222 11.63 -13.51 10.84
N PHE A 223 12.20 -12.47 11.44
CA PHE A 223 12.17 -11.11 10.89
C PHE A 223 12.81 -11.03 9.49
N LEU A 224 13.99 -11.64 9.30
CA LEU A 224 14.67 -11.69 8.01
C LEU A 224 13.88 -12.49 6.95
N ILE A 225 13.23 -13.60 7.34
CA ILE A 225 12.37 -14.38 6.44
C ILE A 225 11.14 -13.56 6.03
N VAL A 226 10.52 -12.83 6.96
CA VAL A 226 9.36 -11.97 6.67
C VAL A 226 9.75 -10.84 5.73
N ILE A 227 10.86 -10.14 5.97
CA ILE A 227 11.36 -9.10 5.06
C ILE A 227 11.69 -9.70 3.68
N GLY A 228 12.37 -10.85 3.66
CA GLY A 228 12.69 -11.56 2.43
C GLY A 228 11.44 -11.94 1.64
N ALA A 229 10.37 -12.39 2.31
CA ALA A 229 9.10 -12.71 1.69
C ALA A 229 8.38 -11.46 1.17
N ILE A 230 8.40 -10.35 1.91
CA ILE A 230 7.79 -9.06 1.49
C ILE A 230 8.43 -8.54 0.20
N ILE A 231 9.73 -8.78 -0.02
CA ILE A 231 10.44 -8.34 -1.23
C ILE A 231 10.30 -9.39 -2.35
N ALA A 232 10.45 -10.67 -2.02
CA ALA A 232 10.46 -11.74 -3.01
C ALA A 232 9.07 -11.99 -3.62
N ILE A 233 7.99 -11.89 -2.85
CA ILE A 233 6.63 -12.17 -3.36
C ILE A 233 6.24 -11.17 -4.47
N PRO A 234 6.35 -9.84 -4.29
CA PRO A 234 6.08 -8.90 -5.37
C PRO A 234 7.01 -9.08 -6.57
N LEU A 235 8.29 -9.40 -6.35
CA LEU A 235 9.26 -9.61 -7.43
C LEU A 235 8.89 -10.84 -8.27
N VAL A 236 8.56 -11.96 -7.63
CA VAL A 236 8.11 -13.19 -8.31
C VAL A 236 6.80 -12.95 -9.05
N PHE A 237 5.87 -12.20 -8.46
CA PHE A 237 4.62 -11.82 -9.10
C PHE A 237 4.86 -10.93 -10.34
N ALA A 238 5.68 -9.89 -10.23
CA ALA A 238 6.03 -9.01 -11.33
C ALA A 238 6.69 -9.78 -12.48
N LEU A 239 7.57 -10.73 -12.15
CA LEU A 239 8.26 -11.55 -13.14
C LEU A 239 7.32 -12.56 -13.81
N PHE A 240 6.35 -13.11 -13.07
CA PHE A 240 5.29 -13.95 -13.62
C PHE A 240 4.40 -13.16 -14.60
N VAL A 241 3.99 -11.95 -14.23
CA VAL A 241 3.23 -11.04 -15.11
C VAL A 241 4.04 -10.70 -16.36
N ALA A 242 5.34 -10.40 -16.21
CA ALA A 242 6.22 -10.12 -17.34
C ALA A 242 6.29 -11.29 -18.34
N VAL A 243 6.33 -12.54 -17.86
CA VAL A 243 6.29 -13.73 -18.72
C VAL A 243 4.96 -13.80 -19.50
N ILE A 244 3.82 -13.59 -18.83
CA ILE A 244 2.50 -13.64 -19.47
C ILE A 244 2.38 -12.56 -20.55
N VAL A 245 2.78 -11.32 -20.24
CA VAL A 245 2.75 -10.21 -21.20
C VAL A 245 3.63 -10.52 -22.40
N MET A 246 4.84 -11.02 -22.16
CA MET A 246 5.77 -11.36 -23.24
C MET A 246 5.26 -12.48 -24.14
N VAL A 247 4.67 -13.53 -23.56
CA VAL A 247 4.03 -14.63 -24.33
C VAL A 247 2.86 -14.09 -25.16
N SER A 248 2.06 -13.18 -24.60
CA SER A 248 0.92 -12.57 -25.28
C SER A 248 1.36 -11.70 -26.45
N VAL A 249 2.43 -10.91 -26.27
CA VAL A 249 3.06 -10.11 -27.32
C VAL A 249 3.64 -11.00 -28.42
N ALA A 250 4.35 -12.07 -28.05
CA ALA A 250 4.89 -13.04 -29.00
C ALA A 250 3.76 -13.69 -29.83
N MET A 251 2.63 -14.05 -29.19
CA MET A 251 1.46 -14.59 -29.88
C MET A 251 0.90 -13.60 -30.91
N ALA A 252 0.71 -12.34 -30.51
CA ALA A 252 0.23 -11.30 -31.41
C ALA A 252 1.14 -11.14 -32.64
N PHE A 253 2.45 -11.12 -32.40
CA PHE A 253 3.46 -11.03 -33.45
C PHE A 253 3.37 -12.20 -34.43
N PHE A 254 3.32 -13.44 -33.94
CA PHE A 254 3.25 -14.61 -34.81
C PHE A 254 1.93 -14.70 -35.56
N VAL A 255 0.80 -14.33 -34.96
CA VAL A 255 -0.50 -14.30 -35.66
C VAL A 255 -0.45 -13.37 -36.86
N LYS A 256 0.24 -12.23 -36.73
CA LYS A 256 0.32 -11.22 -37.79
C LYS A 256 1.33 -11.55 -38.89
N PHE A 257 2.52 -12.01 -38.52
CA PHE A 257 3.66 -12.13 -39.46
C PHE A 257 4.01 -13.56 -39.85
N ALA A 258 3.54 -14.56 -39.10
CA ALA A 258 3.78 -15.98 -39.39
C ALA A 258 2.58 -16.86 -38.96
N PRO A 259 1.38 -16.66 -39.55
CA PRO A 259 0.14 -17.32 -39.12
C PRO A 259 0.22 -18.86 -39.15
N GLY A 260 1.02 -19.43 -40.06
CA GLY A 260 1.23 -20.88 -40.17
C GLY A 260 2.10 -21.50 -39.06
N MET A 261 2.73 -20.69 -38.21
CA MET A 261 3.67 -21.15 -37.16
C MET A 261 3.33 -20.60 -35.77
N THR A 262 2.12 -20.08 -35.56
CA THR A 262 1.68 -19.40 -34.33
C THR A 262 1.87 -20.24 -33.07
N THR A 263 1.42 -21.49 -33.08
CA THR A 263 1.48 -22.38 -31.92
C THR A 263 2.91 -22.77 -31.56
N ILE A 264 3.73 -23.11 -32.55
CA ILE A 264 5.12 -23.53 -32.33
C ILE A 264 5.98 -22.32 -31.92
N GLY A 265 5.78 -21.16 -32.56
CA GLY A 265 6.54 -19.95 -32.25
C GLY A 265 6.23 -19.34 -30.89
N THR A 266 4.96 -19.37 -30.47
CA THR A 266 4.63 -18.94 -29.10
C THR A 266 5.23 -19.83 -28.03
N ILE A 267 5.15 -21.15 -28.21
CA ILE A 267 5.73 -22.10 -27.26
C ILE A 267 7.26 -21.93 -27.23
N SER A 268 7.92 -21.82 -28.39
CA SER A 268 9.38 -21.67 -28.44
C SER A 268 9.83 -20.36 -27.76
N MET A 269 9.18 -19.24 -28.04
CA MET A 269 9.50 -17.94 -27.44
C MET A 269 9.20 -17.92 -25.94
N GLY A 270 8.08 -18.52 -25.53
CA GLY A 270 7.70 -18.67 -24.12
C GLY A 270 8.70 -19.50 -23.33
N LEU A 271 9.19 -20.62 -23.89
CA LEU A 271 10.23 -21.44 -23.25
C LEU A 271 11.60 -20.75 -23.24
N LEU A 272 11.95 -20.04 -24.32
CA LEU A 272 13.22 -19.33 -24.46
C LEU A 272 13.43 -18.29 -23.36
N VAL A 273 12.36 -17.56 -23.00
CA VAL A 273 12.44 -16.51 -21.97
C VAL A 273 11.93 -16.99 -20.62
N GLY A 274 10.90 -17.82 -20.59
CA GLY A 274 10.30 -18.35 -19.37
C GLY A 274 11.23 -19.26 -18.56
N LEU A 275 12.03 -20.12 -19.21
CA LEU A 275 12.93 -21.04 -18.48
C LEU A 275 14.03 -20.29 -17.70
N PRO A 276 14.78 -19.33 -18.28
CA PRO A 276 15.71 -18.50 -17.51
C PRO A 276 15.05 -17.75 -16.35
N LEU A 277 13.87 -17.16 -16.59
CA LEU A 277 13.12 -16.43 -15.58
C LEU A 277 12.67 -17.33 -14.42
N MET A 278 12.18 -18.54 -14.71
CA MET A 278 11.82 -19.54 -13.70
C MET A 278 13.05 -20.05 -12.92
N ALA A 279 14.21 -20.18 -13.57
CA ALA A 279 15.45 -20.53 -12.89
C ALA A 279 15.88 -19.46 -11.89
N ILE A 280 15.71 -18.18 -12.23
CA ILE A 280 15.95 -17.04 -11.33
C ILE A 280 14.97 -17.07 -10.16
N ILE A 281 13.66 -17.24 -10.41
CA ILE A 281 12.63 -17.36 -9.35
C ILE A 281 12.98 -18.50 -8.38
N TYR A 282 13.25 -19.68 -8.92
CA TYR A 282 13.56 -20.82 -8.09
C TYR A 282 14.85 -20.59 -7.29
N GLY A 283 15.88 -19.98 -7.92
CA GLY A 283 17.12 -19.59 -7.25
C GLY A 283 16.87 -18.66 -6.07
N THR A 284 16.11 -17.58 -6.25
CA THR A 284 15.80 -16.62 -5.19
C THR A 284 14.96 -17.23 -4.08
N LEU A 285 13.91 -17.99 -4.42
CA LEU A 285 13.07 -18.69 -3.43
C LEU A 285 13.86 -19.75 -2.66
N SER A 286 14.71 -20.53 -3.32
CA SER A 286 15.53 -21.55 -2.66
C SER A 286 16.53 -20.94 -1.68
N ALA A 287 17.08 -19.76 -1.97
CA ALA A 287 17.98 -19.04 -1.08
C ALA A 287 17.27 -18.52 0.19
N ILE A 288 16.03 -18.04 0.04
CA ILE A 288 15.24 -17.47 1.15
C ILE A 288 14.63 -18.58 2.03
N PHE A 289 13.97 -19.56 1.41
CA PHE A 289 13.19 -20.57 2.10
C PHE A 289 13.98 -21.87 2.38
N LYS A 290 15.26 -21.93 1.99
CA LYS A 290 16.14 -23.11 2.14
C LYS A 290 15.51 -24.39 1.58
N TRP A 291 14.86 -24.28 0.42
CA TRP A 291 14.30 -25.44 -0.27
C TRP A 291 15.40 -26.40 -0.73
N ALA A 292 15.08 -27.69 -0.80
CA ALA A 292 15.99 -28.69 -1.33
C ALA A 292 16.35 -28.37 -2.78
N PRO A 293 17.63 -28.49 -3.19
CA PRO A 293 18.04 -28.16 -4.54
C PRO A 293 17.40 -29.09 -5.57
N LEU A 294 17.05 -28.54 -6.74
CA LEU A 294 16.54 -29.32 -7.86
C LEU A 294 17.46 -30.49 -8.22
N ASN A 295 16.84 -31.63 -8.54
CA ASN A 295 17.53 -32.82 -9.04
C ASN A 295 18.37 -32.47 -10.28
N LYS A 296 19.56 -33.07 -10.38
CA LYS A 296 20.52 -32.81 -11.48
C LYS A 296 19.86 -33.00 -12.86
N SER A 297 19.01 -34.01 -13.01
CA SER A 297 18.27 -34.29 -14.25
C SER A 297 17.34 -33.15 -14.66
N ILE A 298 16.69 -32.47 -13.71
CA ILE A 298 15.77 -31.35 -14.03
C ILE A 298 16.57 -30.14 -14.50
N LYS A 299 17.71 -29.85 -13.87
CA LYS A 299 18.59 -28.74 -14.28
C LYS A 299 19.13 -28.95 -15.69
N VAL A 300 19.66 -30.13 -15.97
CA VAL A 300 20.19 -30.48 -17.30
C VAL A 300 19.05 -30.50 -18.34
N GLY A 301 17.91 -31.09 -18.01
CA GLY A 301 16.73 -31.12 -18.88
C GLY A 301 16.24 -29.71 -19.24
N GLY A 302 16.18 -28.79 -18.28
CA GLY A 302 15.79 -27.40 -18.51
C GLY A 302 16.76 -26.65 -19.44
N VAL A 303 18.07 -26.84 -19.28
CA VAL A 303 19.08 -26.23 -20.16
C VAL A 303 18.99 -26.79 -21.58
N VAL A 304 18.83 -28.12 -21.73
CA VAL A 304 18.63 -28.74 -23.05
C VAL A 304 17.37 -28.20 -23.72
N LEU A 305 16.27 -28.12 -22.99
CA LEU A 305 15.00 -27.60 -23.50
C LEU A 305 15.12 -26.13 -23.94
N TRP A 306 15.90 -25.32 -23.22
CA TRP A 306 16.19 -23.93 -23.58
C TRP A 306 17.00 -23.82 -24.89
N PHE A 307 17.99 -24.69 -25.12
CA PHE A 307 18.70 -24.72 -26.40
C PHE A 307 17.80 -25.17 -27.55
N VAL A 308 16.89 -26.12 -27.31
CA VAL A 308 15.90 -26.55 -28.30
C VAL A 308 14.94 -25.40 -28.64
N SER A 309 14.49 -24.63 -27.64
CA SER A 309 13.63 -23.47 -27.86
C SER A 309 14.34 -22.33 -28.60
N LEU A 310 15.64 -22.13 -28.34
CA LEU A 310 16.47 -21.19 -29.09
C LEU A 310 16.60 -21.60 -30.56
N ALA A 311 16.96 -22.86 -30.83
CA ALA A 311 17.13 -23.36 -32.20
C ALA A 311 15.83 -23.26 -33.01
N THR A 312 14.70 -23.66 -32.42
CA THR A 312 13.37 -23.53 -33.06
C THR A 312 12.99 -22.08 -33.33
N THR A 313 13.26 -21.17 -32.40
CA THR A 313 12.99 -19.73 -32.59
C THR A 313 13.82 -19.15 -33.76
N VAL A 314 15.09 -19.55 -33.90
CA VAL A 314 15.95 -19.13 -35.03
C VAL A 314 15.41 -19.65 -36.37
N ILE A 315 14.96 -20.90 -36.43
CA ILE A 315 14.35 -21.48 -37.64
C ILE A 315 13.10 -20.68 -38.04
N ILE A 316 12.23 -20.37 -37.07
CA ILE A 316 11.03 -19.57 -37.32
C ILE A 316 11.40 -18.16 -37.77
N ALA A 317 12.39 -17.52 -37.14
CA ALA A 317 12.86 -16.20 -37.55
C ALA A 317 13.34 -16.16 -39.01
N GLY A 318 13.94 -17.25 -39.51
CA GLY A 318 14.32 -17.38 -40.92
C GLY A 318 13.14 -17.52 -41.88
N SER A 319 11.98 -17.95 -41.41
CA SER A 319 10.75 -18.11 -42.22
C SER A 319 9.88 -16.85 -42.30
N ILE A 320 10.17 -15.83 -41.48
CA ILE A 320 9.41 -14.58 -41.41
C ILE A 320 9.77 -13.66 -42.58
N ASP A 321 8.75 -13.08 -43.21
CA ASP A 321 8.94 -12.02 -44.20
C ASP A 321 9.31 -10.69 -43.52
N TRP A 322 10.61 -10.46 -43.38
CA TRP A 322 11.16 -9.25 -42.76
C TRP A 322 10.89 -7.97 -43.54
N HIS A 323 10.56 -8.03 -44.84
CA HIS A 323 10.17 -6.84 -45.59
C HIS A 323 8.80 -6.34 -45.15
N ARG A 324 7.84 -7.27 -44.96
CA ARG A 324 6.51 -6.95 -44.43
C ARG A 324 6.56 -6.39 -43.01
N VAL A 325 7.42 -6.95 -42.15
CA VAL A 325 7.62 -6.45 -40.77
C VAL A 325 8.17 -5.02 -40.77
N ARG A 326 9.17 -4.71 -41.61
CA ARG A 326 9.75 -3.35 -41.65
C ARG A 326 8.84 -2.31 -42.31
N SER A 327 7.99 -2.72 -43.24
CA SER A 327 7.08 -1.82 -43.96
C SER A 327 5.86 -1.41 -43.13
N ASP A 328 5.43 -2.24 -42.19
CA ASP A 328 4.32 -1.94 -41.30
C ASP A 328 4.86 -1.12 -40.12
N ARG A 329 4.64 0.20 -40.08
CA ARG A 329 5.04 1.04 -38.93
C ARG A 329 4.02 1.03 -37.80
N ASN A 330 2.81 0.52 -38.05
CA ASN A 330 1.68 0.62 -37.13
C ASN A 330 1.42 -0.68 -36.34
N TRP A 331 2.13 -1.76 -36.62
CA TRP A 331 1.87 -3.06 -35.98
C TRP A 331 2.05 -3.09 -34.46
N ILE A 332 2.97 -2.26 -33.93
CA ILE A 332 3.16 -2.10 -32.48
C ILE A 332 1.91 -1.47 -31.86
N TYR A 333 1.28 -0.51 -32.54
CA TYR A 333 0.03 0.11 -32.11
C TYR A 333 -1.16 -0.87 -32.18
N ASN A 334 -1.21 -1.76 -33.18
CA ASN A 334 -2.25 -2.81 -33.25
C ASN A 334 -2.08 -3.90 -32.18
N MET A 335 -0.88 -4.03 -31.59
CA MET A 335 -0.62 -4.94 -30.46
C MET A 335 -1.36 -4.50 -29.18
N ARG A 336 -1.63 -3.19 -29.05
CA ARG A 336 -2.47 -2.57 -28.00
C ARG A 336 -3.87 -3.18 -27.96
N ASP A 337 -4.44 -3.50 -29.11
CA ASP A 337 -5.79 -4.05 -29.22
C ASP A 337 -5.85 -5.58 -28.97
N PHE A 338 -4.75 -6.30 -29.19
CA PHE A 338 -4.67 -7.76 -29.01
C PHE A 338 -4.45 -8.21 -27.57
N VAL A 339 -3.66 -7.47 -26.77
CA VAL A 339 -3.38 -7.79 -25.35
C VAL A 339 -4.59 -7.54 -24.44
N GLY A 340 -5.67 -6.97 -24.99
CA GLY A 340 -6.92 -6.74 -24.28
C GLY A 340 -6.85 -5.49 -23.42
N LYS A 341 -7.69 -4.50 -23.77
CA LYS A 341 -7.85 -3.24 -23.05
C LYS A 341 -8.18 -3.40 -21.56
N GLU A 342 -8.64 -4.56 -21.11
CA GLU A 342 -9.17 -4.74 -19.75
C GLU A 342 -8.11 -5.03 -18.67
N TRP A 343 -6.97 -5.64 -19.00
CA TRP A 343 -6.05 -6.16 -17.96
C TRP A 343 -4.85 -5.26 -17.64
N LEU A 344 -4.38 -4.43 -18.58
CA LEU A 344 -3.30 -3.47 -18.34
C LEU A 344 -3.78 -2.15 -17.71
N MET A 345 -5.05 -1.78 -17.91
CA MET A 345 -5.60 -0.46 -17.58
C MET A 345 -5.88 -0.18 -16.10
N TYR A 346 -5.77 -1.15 -15.20
CA TYR A 346 -6.19 -0.95 -13.80
C TYR A 346 -5.13 -0.31 -12.88
N SER A 347 -3.86 -0.20 -13.30
CA SER A 347 -2.81 0.27 -12.37
C SER A 347 -2.49 1.76 -12.49
N LEU A 348 -2.60 2.33 -13.69
CA LEU A 348 -2.53 3.76 -14.00
C LEU A 348 -3.12 3.89 -15.41
N ASP A 349 -4.11 4.75 -15.66
CA ASP A 349 -4.06 5.60 -16.87
C ASP A 349 -5.21 6.60 -17.02
N ILE A 350 -4.80 7.68 -17.68
CA ILE A 350 -5.59 8.72 -18.32
C ILE A 350 -6.05 8.14 -19.66
N PHE A 351 -7.34 8.14 -19.96
CA PHE A 351 -7.90 7.64 -21.22
C PHE A 351 -7.56 8.62 -22.37
N GLU A 352 -6.96 8.20 -23.47
CA GLU A 352 -6.80 9.09 -24.64
C GLU A 352 -7.98 8.92 -25.61
N ILE A 353 -8.60 10.03 -26.02
CA ILE A 353 -9.66 10.05 -27.02
C ILE A 353 -9.11 10.75 -28.27
N GLU A 354 -8.86 9.95 -29.30
CA GLU A 354 -8.45 10.42 -30.63
C GLU A 354 -9.64 11.05 -31.36
N GLY A 355 -9.41 12.17 -32.03
CA GLY A 355 -10.39 12.88 -32.85
C GLY A 355 -10.87 12.06 -34.05
N ASP A 356 -12.15 12.18 -34.37
CA ASP A 356 -12.78 11.45 -35.49
C ASP A 356 -12.50 12.06 -36.88
N GLY A 357 -11.80 13.19 -36.95
CA GLY A 357 -11.52 13.93 -38.19
C GLY A 357 -12.69 14.75 -38.71
N ASN A 358 -13.87 14.65 -38.09
CA ASN A 358 -15.07 15.41 -38.48
C ASN A 358 -15.15 16.70 -37.68
N ILE A 359 -14.54 17.75 -38.21
CA ILE A 359 -14.47 19.05 -37.53
C ILE A 359 -15.84 19.74 -37.52
N ILE A 360 -16.29 20.14 -36.33
CA ILE A 360 -17.51 20.91 -36.12
C ILE A 360 -17.22 22.19 -35.34
N GLU A 361 -18.07 23.20 -35.53
CA GLU A 361 -17.99 24.47 -34.83
C GLU A 361 -19.12 24.60 -33.80
N ARG A 362 -18.82 25.22 -32.65
CA ARG A 362 -19.81 25.64 -31.65
C ARG A 362 -19.62 27.11 -31.34
N THR A 363 -20.66 27.91 -31.61
CA THR A 363 -20.70 29.33 -31.27
C THR A 363 -21.17 29.52 -29.84
N LEU A 364 -20.42 30.30 -29.07
CA LEU A 364 -20.71 30.67 -27.69
C LEU A 364 -20.86 32.19 -27.62
N ASN A 365 -21.89 32.65 -26.91
CA ASN A 365 -22.15 34.07 -26.72
C ASN A 365 -22.19 34.36 -25.23
N ALA A 366 -21.33 35.28 -24.79
CA ALA A 366 -21.32 35.79 -23.42
C ALA A 366 -22.37 36.89 -23.23
N GLU A 367 -22.69 37.19 -21.97
CA GLU A 367 -23.60 38.29 -21.62
C GLU A 367 -22.95 39.66 -21.86
N GLU A 368 -21.66 39.77 -21.57
CA GLU A 368 -20.80 40.94 -21.74
C GLU A 368 -19.65 40.66 -22.71
N THR A 369 -18.72 41.61 -22.85
CA THR A 369 -17.53 41.41 -23.70
C THR A 369 -16.66 40.29 -23.14
N LEU A 370 -16.16 39.41 -24.02
CA LEU A 370 -15.28 38.31 -23.63
C LEU A 370 -13.86 38.82 -23.32
N ASP A 371 -13.69 39.36 -22.12
CA ASP A 371 -12.42 39.93 -21.69
C ASP A 371 -11.42 38.85 -21.23
N ALA A 372 -11.90 37.68 -20.81
CA ALA A 372 -11.08 36.62 -20.24
C ALA A 372 -11.28 35.27 -20.94
N ILE A 373 -10.18 34.57 -21.22
CA ILE A 373 -10.18 33.18 -21.68
C ILE A 373 -9.52 32.32 -20.61
N THR A 374 -10.10 31.17 -20.31
CA THR A 374 -9.57 30.21 -19.36
C THR A 374 -9.53 28.82 -19.94
N VAL A 375 -8.35 28.21 -19.93
CA VAL A 375 -8.10 26.85 -20.42
C VAL A 375 -7.68 25.99 -19.24
N ARG A 376 -8.33 24.84 -19.05
CA ARG A 376 -8.04 23.94 -17.94
C ARG A 376 -7.97 22.48 -18.36
N ARG A 377 -7.14 21.72 -17.63
CA ARG A 377 -7.13 20.25 -17.60
C ARG A 377 -6.56 19.60 -18.88
N ALA A 378 -5.28 19.84 -19.14
CA ALA A 378 -4.50 19.17 -20.18
C ALA A 378 -5.15 19.20 -21.56
N LEU A 379 -5.46 20.43 -22.00
CA LEU A 379 -6.01 20.71 -23.32
C LEU A 379 -5.00 21.42 -24.18
N ASP A 380 -4.91 20.99 -25.44
CA ASP A 380 -4.09 21.64 -26.45
C ASP A 380 -5.01 22.61 -27.23
N VAL A 381 -4.86 23.91 -27.00
CA VAL A 381 -5.77 24.95 -27.50
C VAL A 381 -5.02 25.93 -28.39
N LYS A 382 -5.61 26.30 -29.52
CA LYS A 382 -5.10 27.35 -30.40
C LYS A 382 -6.08 28.51 -30.45
N ILE A 383 -5.66 29.68 -29.95
CA ILE A 383 -6.44 30.91 -30.01
C ILE A 383 -6.06 31.66 -31.28
N VAL A 384 -7.04 31.97 -32.11
CA VAL A 384 -6.85 32.68 -33.38
C VAL A 384 -7.80 33.87 -33.48
N GLU A 385 -7.36 34.93 -34.15
CA GLU A 385 -8.26 36.01 -34.52
C GLU A 385 -9.15 35.61 -35.70
N ASP A 386 -10.42 36.02 -35.65
CA ASP A 386 -11.35 35.87 -36.76
C ASP A 386 -12.09 37.18 -37.02
N SER A 387 -11.83 37.77 -38.20
CA SER A 387 -12.42 39.04 -38.62
C SER A 387 -13.90 38.94 -39.00
N SER A 388 -14.42 37.73 -39.24
CA SER A 388 -15.84 37.50 -39.51
C SER A 388 -16.69 37.72 -38.26
N ILE A 389 -16.11 37.59 -37.05
CA ILE A 389 -16.78 37.79 -35.78
C ILE A 389 -17.03 39.30 -35.56
N LYS A 390 -18.30 39.69 -35.64
CA LYS A 390 -18.73 41.09 -35.52
C LYS A 390 -18.78 41.56 -34.07
N ASP A 391 -19.23 40.71 -33.16
CA ASP A 391 -19.46 41.04 -31.75
C ASP A 391 -18.28 40.61 -30.85
N TYR A 392 -17.93 41.43 -29.86
CA TYR A 392 -16.91 41.13 -28.83
C TYR A 392 -17.42 40.13 -27.78
N LYS A 393 -18.69 39.72 -27.83
CA LYS A 393 -19.28 38.71 -26.95
C LYS A 393 -19.20 37.29 -27.49
N THR A 394 -18.85 37.13 -28.76
CA THR A 394 -18.92 35.86 -29.47
C THR A 394 -17.54 35.20 -29.55
N ALA A 395 -17.50 33.91 -29.24
CA ALA A 395 -16.38 33.03 -29.54
C ALA A 395 -16.88 31.80 -30.30
N ILE A 396 -16.05 31.27 -31.20
CA ILE A 396 -16.35 30.04 -31.93
C ILE A 396 -15.27 29.02 -31.55
N VAL A 397 -15.70 27.85 -31.10
CA VAL A 397 -14.80 26.73 -30.78
C VAL A 397 -14.95 25.68 -31.87
N GLU A 398 -13.84 25.25 -32.45
CA GLU A 398 -13.74 24.30 -33.56
C GLU A 398 -12.87 23.10 -33.14
N THR A 399 -13.42 21.89 -33.24
CA THR A 399 -12.69 20.62 -32.99
C THR A 399 -13.48 19.44 -33.55
N ASP A 400 -12.94 18.22 -33.43
CA ASP A 400 -13.57 16.96 -33.83
C ASP A 400 -14.92 16.73 -33.14
N SER A 401 -15.85 16.09 -33.85
CA SER A 401 -17.24 15.99 -33.40
C SER A 401 -17.41 15.11 -32.16
N ASN A 402 -16.60 14.06 -32.05
CA ASN A 402 -16.50 13.22 -30.86
C ASN A 402 -15.87 13.98 -29.67
N ILE A 403 -14.86 14.82 -29.90
CA ILE A 403 -14.17 15.60 -28.85
C ILE A 403 -15.06 16.71 -28.30
N MET A 404 -15.81 17.40 -29.16
CA MET A 404 -16.72 18.48 -28.78
C MET A 404 -17.75 18.06 -27.70
N ASN A 405 -18.09 16.77 -27.62
CA ASN A 405 -19.03 16.23 -26.63
C ASN A 405 -18.42 16.12 -25.23
N TYR A 406 -17.10 16.11 -25.11
CA TYR A 406 -16.38 16.00 -23.83
C TYR A 406 -15.92 17.36 -23.29
N LEU A 407 -15.97 18.40 -24.12
CA LEU A 407 -15.65 19.77 -23.73
C LEU A 407 -16.79 20.40 -22.92
N ASP A 408 -16.45 20.84 -21.70
CA ASP A 408 -17.25 21.75 -20.90
C ASP A 408 -16.89 23.19 -21.29
N LEU A 409 -17.68 23.73 -22.22
CA LEU A 409 -17.54 25.07 -22.77
C LEU A 409 -18.58 26.01 -22.15
N LYS A 410 -18.13 27.06 -21.48
CA LYS A 410 -19.00 28.05 -20.82
C LYS A 410 -18.57 29.46 -21.16
N ALA A 411 -19.52 30.29 -21.61
CA ALA A 411 -19.34 31.72 -21.78
C ALA A 411 -20.27 32.44 -20.79
N GLU A 412 -19.76 32.71 -19.59
CA GLU A 412 -20.53 33.32 -18.50
C GLU A 412 -19.98 34.72 -18.20
N SER A 413 -20.87 35.71 -18.08
CA SER A 413 -20.54 37.12 -17.87
C SER A 413 -19.56 37.66 -18.93
N ASN A 414 -18.26 37.75 -18.61
CA ASN A 414 -17.19 38.27 -19.46
C ASN A 414 -16.07 37.24 -19.73
N LYS A 415 -16.31 35.96 -19.41
CA LYS A 415 -15.29 34.91 -19.40
C LYS A 415 -15.70 33.71 -20.25
N LEU A 416 -14.79 33.28 -21.11
CA LEU A 416 -14.85 31.99 -21.81
C LEU A 416 -14.03 30.96 -21.01
N SER A 417 -14.68 29.89 -20.56
CA SER A 417 -14.06 28.75 -19.90
C SER A 417 -14.10 27.54 -20.81
N ILE A 418 -12.94 26.94 -21.03
CA ILE A 418 -12.71 25.75 -21.85
C ILE A 418 -12.06 24.71 -20.95
N SER A 419 -12.74 23.59 -20.73
CA SER A 419 -12.23 22.52 -19.89
C SER A 419 -12.83 21.17 -20.27
N VAL A 420 -12.27 20.09 -19.73
CA VAL A 420 -12.88 18.75 -19.83
C VAL A 420 -13.81 18.51 -18.62
N GLY A 421 -14.88 17.74 -18.78
CA GLY A 421 -15.86 17.41 -17.71
C GLY A 421 -15.26 16.72 -16.47
N ARG A 422 -15.88 16.89 -15.27
CA ARG A 422 -15.30 16.56 -13.93
C ARG A 422 -14.81 15.12 -13.71
N ASN A 423 -15.28 14.11 -14.45
CA ASN A 423 -14.99 12.70 -14.15
C ASN A 423 -14.06 11.99 -15.15
N GLN A 424 -13.32 12.75 -15.94
CA GLN A 424 -12.54 12.17 -17.02
C GLN A 424 -11.07 12.52 -16.81
N LYS A 425 -10.30 11.54 -16.33
CA LYS A 425 -8.84 11.51 -16.51
C LYS A 425 -8.65 11.13 -17.97
N MET A 426 -8.79 12.08 -18.89
CA MET A 426 -8.64 11.80 -20.31
C MET A 426 -7.85 12.88 -21.02
N ARG A 427 -7.03 12.47 -21.97
CA ARG A 427 -6.33 13.35 -22.91
C ARG A 427 -7.15 13.35 -24.20
N LEU A 428 -7.45 14.54 -24.70
CA LEU A 428 -8.12 14.70 -25.98
C LEU A 428 -7.03 14.95 -27.01
N ASP A 429 -7.01 14.17 -28.08
CA ASP A 429 -6.05 14.33 -29.18
C ASP A 429 -6.82 14.71 -30.46
N PRO A 430 -7.02 16.03 -30.72
CA PRO A 430 -7.73 16.50 -31.90
C PRO A 430 -6.98 16.13 -33.18
N SER A 431 -7.72 15.80 -34.24
CA SER A 431 -7.12 15.46 -35.54
C SER A 431 -6.31 16.61 -36.16
N ASN A 432 -6.57 17.85 -35.73
CA ASN A 432 -5.85 19.06 -36.13
C ASN A 432 -4.85 19.55 -35.06
N ASN A 433 -4.39 18.66 -34.17
CA ASN A 433 -3.48 18.89 -33.04
C ASN A 433 -3.95 19.90 -31.98
N TYR A 434 -5.00 20.68 -32.24
CA TYR A 434 -5.49 21.73 -31.35
C TYR A 434 -7.01 21.84 -31.42
N ILE A 435 -7.61 22.16 -30.28
CA ILE A 435 -8.95 22.76 -30.22
C ILE A 435 -8.79 24.23 -30.60
N VAL A 436 -9.41 24.65 -31.70
CA VAL A 436 -9.27 26.02 -32.20
C VAL A 436 -10.33 26.91 -31.59
N VAL A 437 -9.93 28.06 -31.06
CA VAL A 437 -10.80 29.05 -30.45
C VAL A 437 -10.65 30.34 -31.24
N LYS A 438 -11.67 30.65 -32.03
CA LYS A 438 -11.77 31.86 -32.84
C LYS A 438 -12.43 32.96 -32.02
N VAL A 439 -11.75 34.09 -31.91
CA VAL A 439 -12.27 35.28 -31.22
C VAL A 439 -12.04 36.53 -32.06
N LYS A 440 -12.80 37.59 -31.77
CA LYS A 440 -12.58 38.88 -32.41
C LYS A 440 -11.17 39.42 -32.10
N LYS A 441 -10.56 40.09 -33.07
CA LYS A 441 -9.25 40.76 -32.91
C LYS A 441 -9.25 41.69 -31.70
N ASN A 442 -8.13 41.72 -30.97
CA ASN A 442 -7.87 42.56 -29.79
C ASN A 442 -8.79 42.31 -28.57
N LEU A 443 -9.47 41.16 -28.52
CA LEU A 443 -10.50 40.90 -27.51
C LEU A 443 -9.94 40.50 -26.13
N TRP A 444 -8.95 39.62 -26.06
CA TRP A 444 -8.56 39.03 -24.79
C TRP A 444 -7.70 39.99 -23.96
N LYS A 445 -8.20 40.34 -22.76
CA LYS A 445 -7.46 41.10 -21.74
C LYS A 445 -6.80 40.18 -20.73
N LYS A 446 -7.36 38.99 -20.52
CA LYS A 446 -6.86 38.00 -19.56
C LYS A 446 -6.85 36.59 -20.15
N LEU A 447 -5.78 35.86 -19.91
CA LEU A 447 -5.62 34.44 -20.25
C LEU A 447 -5.20 33.67 -19.00
N ASP A 448 -6.05 32.77 -18.51
CA ASP A 448 -5.74 31.87 -17.39
C ASP A 448 -5.56 30.44 -17.92
N VAL A 449 -4.39 29.83 -17.73
CA VAL A 449 -4.07 28.46 -18.18
C VAL A 449 -3.67 27.61 -16.98
N GLU A 450 -4.39 26.52 -16.74
CA GLU A 450 -4.17 25.68 -15.56
C GLU A 450 -4.24 24.19 -15.88
N GLY A 451 -3.52 23.38 -15.10
CA GLY A 451 -3.68 21.93 -15.12
C GLY A 451 -3.02 21.27 -16.33
N ALA A 452 -1.82 21.73 -16.66
CA ALA A 452 -0.94 21.18 -17.69
C ALA A 452 -1.49 21.29 -19.11
N ALA A 453 -2.07 22.45 -19.43
CA ALA A 453 -2.63 22.74 -20.74
C ALA A 453 -1.65 23.56 -21.60
N ASP A 454 -1.72 23.35 -22.91
CA ASP A 454 -0.84 24.00 -23.88
C ASP A 454 -1.67 24.95 -24.74
N VAL A 455 -1.28 26.22 -24.77
CA VAL A 455 -2.02 27.26 -25.49
C VAL A 455 -1.12 27.97 -26.50
N VAL A 456 -1.52 27.92 -27.77
CA VAL A 456 -0.85 28.66 -28.84
C VAL A 456 -1.73 29.81 -29.30
N ILE A 457 -1.20 31.03 -29.27
CA ILE A 457 -1.85 32.25 -29.73
C ILE A 457 -1.26 32.64 -31.08
N VAL A 458 -2.12 32.76 -32.08
CA VAL A 458 -1.76 33.07 -33.48
C VAL A 458 -2.51 34.32 -33.94
N GLY A 459 -1.87 35.15 -34.77
CA GLY A 459 -2.38 36.43 -35.25
C GLY A 459 -1.75 37.64 -34.58
N ASP A 460 -1.98 38.82 -35.16
CA ASP A 460 -1.41 40.08 -34.66
C ASP A 460 -2.34 40.74 -33.63
N TRP A 461 -1.87 40.84 -32.38
CA TRP A 461 -2.68 41.28 -31.24
C TRP A 461 -2.22 42.64 -30.70
N GLN A 462 -3.10 43.64 -30.75
CA GLN A 462 -2.91 44.95 -30.16
C GLN A 462 -3.87 45.13 -28.99
N VAL A 463 -3.35 45.09 -27.76
CA VAL A 463 -4.18 45.07 -26.56
C VAL A 463 -3.73 46.14 -25.55
N PRO A 464 -4.65 46.91 -24.94
CA PRO A 464 -4.26 47.87 -23.90
C PRO A 464 -3.65 47.18 -22.67
N THR A 465 -4.25 46.05 -22.28
CA THR A 465 -3.85 45.27 -21.10
C THR A 465 -3.91 43.79 -21.45
N ALA A 466 -2.89 43.02 -21.04
CA ALA A 466 -2.84 41.58 -21.23
C ALA A 466 -2.28 40.88 -19.98
N ASP A 467 -3.15 40.29 -19.18
CA ASP A 467 -2.77 39.49 -18.02
C ASP A 467 -2.76 38.02 -18.41
N VAL A 468 -1.60 37.38 -18.37
CA VAL A 468 -1.43 35.95 -18.64
C VAL A 468 -1.07 35.26 -17.32
N SER A 469 -1.84 34.27 -16.91
CA SER A 469 -1.60 33.47 -15.70
C SER A 469 -1.41 32.01 -16.09
N LEU A 470 -0.27 31.42 -15.72
CA LEU A 470 0.03 30.01 -15.93
C LEU A 470 0.12 29.29 -14.57
N GLY A 471 -0.53 28.14 -14.46
CA GLY A 471 -0.57 27.34 -13.25
C GLY A 471 -0.32 25.85 -13.50
N GLY A 472 0.43 25.21 -12.60
CA GLY A 472 0.73 23.79 -12.67
C GLY A 472 1.91 23.51 -13.59
N ALA A 473 1.66 22.83 -14.72
CA ALA A 473 2.68 22.46 -15.72
C ALA A 473 2.27 22.82 -17.15
N SER A 474 1.91 24.09 -17.36
CA SER A 474 1.24 24.56 -18.58
C SER A 474 2.20 25.31 -19.51
N GLU A 475 1.92 25.34 -20.81
CA GLU A 475 2.70 26.10 -21.80
C GLU A 475 1.83 27.16 -22.48
N VAL A 476 2.38 28.37 -22.68
CA VAL A 476 1.77 29.41 -23.51
C VAL A 476 2.76 29.93 -24.53
N LYS A 477 2.35 29.95 -25.80
CA LYS A 477 3.17 30.40 -26.91
C LYS A 477 2.46 31.43 -27.77
N VAL A 478 3.07 32.60 -27.94
CA VAL A 478 2.60 33.65 -28.84
C VAL A 478 3.49 33.68 -30.08
N GLU A 479 2.92 33.24 -31.21
CA GLU A 479 3.66 32.97 -32.45
C GLU A 479 3.93 34.23 -33.28
N ASP A 480 2.95 35.14 -33.33
CA ASP A 480 2.95 36.34 -34.16
C ASP A 480 3.14 37.62 -33.34
N MET A 481 2.81 38.79 -33.91
CA MET A 481 3.08 40.08 -33.27
C MET A 481 2.18 40.31 -32.05
N TRP A 482 2.79 40.53 -30.89
CA TRP A 482 2.09 40.90 -29.66
C TRP A 482 2.46 42.31 -29.20
N GLN A 483 1.48 43.21 -29.17
CA GLN A 483 1.66 44.64 -28.90
C GLN A 483 0.84 45.12 -27.69
N PRO A 484 1.17 44.67 -26.46
CA PRO A 484 0.48 45.13 -25.26
C PRO A 484 0.97 46.51 -24.77
N THR A 485 0.07 47.41 -24.39
CA THR A 485 0.50 48.63 -23.68
C THR A 485 1.00 48.29 -22.27
N ARG A 486 0.32 47.35 -21.60
CA ARG A 486 0.77 46.72 -20.35
C ARG A 486 0.48 45.23 -20.39
N ALA A 487 1.45 44.39 -20.00
CA ALA A 487 1.20 42.98 -19.78
C ALA A 487 1.78 42.52 -18.43
N THR A 488 1.03 41.64 -17.78
CA THR A 488 1.46 40.95 -16.56
C THR A 488 1.51 39.46 -16.86
N ILE A 489 2.67 38.84 -16.74
CA ILE A 489 2.86 37.40 -16.88
C ILE A 489 3.04 36.85 -15.48
N LYS A 490 2.07 36.07 -15.01
CA LYS A 490 2.08 35.41 -13.71
C LYS A 490 2.27 33.92 -13.90
N ILE A 491 3.26 33.34 -13.24
CA ILE A 491 3.52 31.90 -13.35
C ILE A 491 3.63 31.29 -11.97
N PHE A 492 2.82 30.26 -11.70
CA PHE A 492 2.81 29.50 -10.47
C PHE A 492 3.03 28.02 -10.76
N GLY A 493 4.17 27.46 -10.33
CA GLY A 493 4.53 26.06 -10.56
C GLY A 493 5.68 25.91 -11.54
N SER A 494 5.53 25.03 -12.53
CA SER A 494 6.57 24.74 -13.52
C SER A 494 6.03 24.84 -14.93
N SER A 495 6.01 26.05 -15.49
CA SER A 495 5.30 26.36 -16.73
C SER A 495 6.17 27.19 -17.66
N ASP A 496 5.86 27.14 -18.95
CA ASP A 496 6.69 27.76 -19.98
C ASP A 496 5.91 28.86 -20.71
N PHE A 497 6.58 29.99 -20.93
CA PHE A 497 6.00 31.13 -21.65
C PHE A 497 6.95 31.61 -22.75
N GLU A 498 6.52 31.51 -24.01
CA GLU A 498 7.28 32.03 -25.15
C GLU A 498 6.48 33.08 -25.93
N ALA A 499 7.09 34.24 -26.21
CA ALA A 499 6.56 35.22 -27.16
C ALA A 499 7.61 35.56 -28.23
N LYS A 500 7.34 35.14 -29.47
CA LYS A 500 8.31 35.24 -30.57
C LYS A 500 8.53 36.66 -31.08
N LYS A 501 7.52 37.53 -31.01
CA LYS A 501 7.58 38.93 -31.45
C LYS A 501 6.76 39.80 -30.52
N VAL A 502 7.41 40.65 -29.73
CA VAL A 502 6.74 41.58 -28.81
C VAL A 502 7.15 43.04 -29.04
N GLU A 503 6.19 43.95 -28.99
CA GLU A 503 6.45 45.39 -28.77
C GLU A 503 5.57 45.91 -27.63
N ALA A 504 6.15 45.98 -26.43
CA ALA A 504 5.39 46.26 -25.22
C ALA A 504 5.68 47.64 -24.62
N GLY A 505 4.65 48.25 -24.02
CA GLY A 505 4.85 49.42 -23.16
C GLY A 505 5.49 49.02 -21.83
N ARG A 506 4.78 48.22 -21.04
CA ARG A 506 5.25 47.71 -19.74
C ARG A 506 5.03 46.20 -19.65
N LEU A 507 6.07 45.47 -19.28
CA LEU A 507 6.02 44.06 -18.94
C LEU A 507 6.30 43.89 -17.44
N THR A 508 5.49 43.06 -16.79
CA THR A 508 5.72 42.64 -15.41
C THR A 508 5.69 41.11 -15.39
N PHE A 509 6.72 40.50 -14.84
CA PHE A 509 6.83 39.05 -14.66
C PHE A 509 6.79 38.76 -13.16
N ASP A 510 5.80 38.00 -12.72
CA ASP A 510 5.60 37.57 -11.33
C ASP A 510 5.64 36.03 -11.33
N VAL A 511 6.79 35.46 -10.98
CA VAL A 511 7.08 34.05 -11.17
C VAL A 511 7.41 33.40 -9.84
N MET A 512 6.63 32.40 -9.47
CA MET A 512 6.82 31.59 -8.29
C MET A 512 6.95 30.11 -8.67
N GLY A 513 8.17 29.58 -8.63
CA GLY A 513 8.46 28.18 -8.96
C GLY A 513 9.65 27.99 -9.90
N ALA A 514 9.53 27.05 -10.85
CA ALA A 514 10.59 26.65 -11.78
C ALA A 514 10.08 26.68 -13.22
N SER A 515 10.22 27.82 -13.88
CA SER A 515 9.55 28.15 -15.13
C SER A 515 10.53 28.70 -16.17
N ASP A 516 10.28 28.44 -17.44
CA ASP A 516 11.10 28.94 -18.54
C ASP A 516 10.35 30.05 -19.30
N ILE A 517 10.99 31.21 -19.44
CA ILE A 517 10.39 32.39 -20.09
C ILE A 517 11.30 32.88 -21.21
N LYS A 518 10.72 33.08 -22.39
CA LYS A 518 11.47 33.56 -23.56
C LYS A 518 10.70 34.58 -24.37
N MET A 519 11.28 35.75 -24.56
CA MET A 519 10.65 36.82 -25.33
C MET A 519 11.64 37.50 -26.25
N ARG A 520 11.17 37.92 -27.43
CA ARG A 520 11.99 38.63 -28.43
C ARG A 520 11.27 39.85 -28.97
N GLY A 521 11.98 40.97 -29.08
CA GLY A 521 11.43 42.22 -29.60
C GLY A 521 11.86 43.44 -28.80
N LYS A 522 10.92 44.33 -28.45
CA LYS A 522 11.21 45.58 -27.74
C LYS A 522 10.22 45.87 -26.61
N ALA A 523 10.69 46.50 -25.54
CA ALA A 523 9.82 47.00 -24.47
C ALA A 523 10.29 48.35 -23.91
N ARG A 524 9.37 49.20 -23.41
CA ARG A 524 9.80 50.42 -22.69
C ARG A 524 10.19 50.15 -21.23
N TYR A 525 9.55 49.18 -20.60
CA TYR A 525 9.81 48.82 -19.20
C TYR A 525 9.58 47.34 -18.99
N ALA A 526 10.49 46.66 -18.29
CA ALA A 526 10.31 45.29 -17.83
C ALA A 526 10.67 45.19 -16.34
N HIS A 527 9.79 44.57 -15.56
CA HIS A 527 10.03 44.29 -14.15
C HIS A 527 9.91 42.80 -13.90
N TYR A 528 10.95 42.21 -13.33
CA TYR A 528 11.06 40.78 -13.07
C TYR A 528 11.04 40.56 -11.56
N GLU A 529 9.94 40.02 -11.06
CA GLU A 529 9.78 39.53 -9.69
C GLU A 529 9.82 37.99 -9.74
N LEU A 530 10.97 37.42 -9.40
CA LEU A 530 11.22 35.98 -9.53
C LEU A 530 11.56 35.35 -8.18
N MET A 531 10.80 34.33 -7.80
CA MET A 531 10.99 33.56 -6.57
C MET A 531 11.06 32.07 -6.91
N GLY A 532 12.24 31.46 -6.75
CA GLY A 532 12.44 30.03 -7.00
C GLY A 532 13.63 29.74 -7.90
N ALA A 533 13.45 28.87 -8.89
CA ALA A 533 14.49 28.37 -9.80
C ALA A 533 14.01 28.45 -11.26
N SER A 534 13.84 29.68 -11.76
CA SER A 534 13.32 29.94 -13.12
C SER A 534 14.44 30.36 -14.07
N GLU A 535 14.30 30.03 -15.35
CA GLU A 535 15.17 30.52 -16.42
C GLU A 535 14.43 31.56 -17.28
N VAL A 536 15.05 32.72 -17.50
CA VAL A 536 14.50 33.78 -18.36
C VAL A 536 15.50 34.09 -19.47
N ASP A 537 15.16 33.78 -20.73
CA ASP A 537 15.94 34.12 -21.92
C ASP A 537 15.31 35.27 -22.71
N ASN A 538 15.57 36.49 -22.26
CA ASN A 538 15.13 37.74 -22.87
C ASN A 538 16.31 38.56 -23.44
N ARG A 539 17.41 37.91 -23.84
CA ARG A 539 18.56 38.59 -24.47
C ARG A 539 18.21 39.30 -25.79
N SER A 540 17.18 38.81 -26.48
CA SER A 540 16.66 39.40 -27.72
C SER A 540 15.50 40.36 -27.48
N LEU A 541 15.25 40.79 -26.24
CA LEU A 541 14.22 41.75 -25.85
C LEU A 541 14.86 43.07 -25.41
N ALA A 542 15.09 43.97 -26.36
CA ALA A 542 15.67 45.29 -26.08
C ALA A 542 14.70 46.13 -25.23
N THR A 543 15.10 46.45 -24.01
CA THR A 543 14.24 47.09 -23.01
C THR A 543 14.84 48.40 -22.51
N ASP A 544 14.11 49.51 -22.61
CA ASP A 544 14.60 50.82 -22.14
C ASP A 544 14.98 50.80 -20.65
N SER A 545 14.09 50.32 -19.79
CA SER A 545 14.31 50.24 -18.33
C SER A 545 13.99 48.85 -17.79
N VAL A 546 14.95 48.23 -17.10
CA VAL A 546 14.80 46.91 -16.46
C VAL A 546 14.87 47.05 -14.94
N MET A 547 13.89 46.48 -14.24
CA MET A 547 13.86 46.35 -12.79
C MET A 547 13.87 44.89 -12.38
N LEU A 548 14.67 44.54 -11.37
CA LEU A 548 14.90 43.15 -10.96
C LEU A 548 14.67 42.97 -9.46
N ASP A 549 13.81 42.04 -9.09
CA ASP A 549 13.63 41.56 -7.72
C ASP A 549 13.68 40.02 -7.76
N VAL A 550 14.90 39.48 -7.70
CA VAL A 550 15.16 38.05 -7.92
C VAL A 550 15.67 37.39 -6.64
N SER A 551 15.05 36.27 -6.28
CA SER A 551 15.42 35.47 -5.12
C SER A 551 15.37 33.97 -5.41
N GLY A 552 16.34 33.23 -4.87
CA GLY A 552 16.44 31.78 -5.06
C GLY A 552 17.62 31.40 -5.96
N ALA A 553 17.40 30.52 -6.93
CA ALA A 553 18.39 29.97 -7.86
C ALA A 553 17.93 30.15 -9.32
N SER A 554 17.64 31.39 -9.72
CA SER A 554 17.13 31.71 -11.06
C SER A 554 18.24 32.23 -11.98
N GLU A 555 18.15 31.95 -13.28
CA GLU A 555 19.04 32.49 -14.32
C GLU A 555 18.27 33.49 -15.19
N LEU A 556 18.80 34.70 -15.36
CA LEU A 556 18.17 35.76 -16.15
C LEU A 556 19.14 36.27 -17.22
N LYS A 557 18.67 36.29 -18.47
CA LYS A 557 19.32 36.92 -19.61
C LYS A 557 18.45 38.08 -20.08
N VAL A 558 18.93 39.32 -19.95
CA VAL A 558 18.15 40.54 -20.26
C VAL A 558 18.93 41.51 -21.15
N HIS A 559 18.25 42.39 -21.88
CA HIS A 559 18.90 43.39 -22.74
C HIS A 559 18.44 44.83 -22.40
N PRO A 560 19.03 45.47 -21.36
CA PRO A 560 18.70 46.84 -20.98
C PRO A 560 19.37 47.88 -21.90
N VAL A 561 18.66 48.97 -22.23
CA VAL A 561 19.15 50.05 -23.12
C VAL A 561 19.51 51.32 -22.35
N LYS A 562 18.67 51.76 -21.39
CA LYS A 562 18.89 53.02 -20.64
C LYS A 562 19.20 52.76 -19.18
N TYR A 563 18.35 52.01 -18.50
CA TYR A 563 18.45 51.81 -17.06
C TYR A 563 18.30 50.33 -16.69
N MET A 564 19.10 49.88 -15.74
CA MET A 564 18.94 48.59 -15.07
C MET A 564 19.15 48.77 -13.56
N GLY A 565 18.22 48.29 -12.75
CA GLY A 565 18.30 48.38 -11.29
C GLY A 565 17.59 47.23 -10.59
N GLY A 566 17.88 47.05 -9.31
CA GLY A 566 17.20 46.02 -8.52
C GLY A 566 18.10 45.24 -7.56
N LYS A 567 17.60 44.10 -7.11
CA LYS A 567 18.24 43.21 -6.14
C LYS A 567 18.22 41.77 -6.62
N LEU A 568 19.35 41.09 -6.44
CA LEU A 568 19.50 39.64 -6.59
C LEU A 568 19.95 39.03 -5.27
N SER A 569 19.35 37.90 -4.90
CA SER A 569 19.66 37.19 -3.65
C SER A 569 19.61 35.66 -3.81
N GLY A 570 20.34 34.95 -2.96
CA GLY A 570 20.44 33.49 -3.02
C GLY A 570 21.61 33.02 -3.88
N ALA A 571 21.34 32.18 -4.88
CA ALA A 571 22.27 31.62 -5.85
C ALA A 571 21.81 31.94 -7.29
N SER A 572 21.35 33.17 -7.52
CA SER A 572 20.81 33.60 -8.83
C SER A 572 21.89 34.17 -9.74
N GLU A 573 21.75 34.01 -11.05
CA GLU A 573 22.67 34.54 -12.06
C GLU A 573 21.96 35.53 -12.98
N LEU A 574 22.56 36.71 -13.17
CA LEU A 574 22.13 37.71 -14.15
C LEU A 574 23.19 37.87 -15.22
N LYS A 575 22.81 37.65 -16.48
CA LYS A 575 23.55 38.01 -17.69
C LYS A 575 22.81 39.14 -18.39
N TYR A 576 23.46 40.28 -18.60
CA TYR A 576 22.87 41.36 -19.38
C TYR A 576 23.65 41.61 -20.67
N TYR A 577 22.91 41.87 -21.74
CA TYR A 577 23.39 42.13 -23.09
C TYR A 577 23.14 43.60 -23.41
N GLY A 578 24.14 44.29 -23.95
CA GLY A 578 24.10 45.74 -24.20
C GLY A 578 24.69 46.60 -23.08
N THR A 579 24.74 47.91 -23.32
CA THR A 579 25.41 48.90 -22.45
C THR A 579 24.40 49.90 -21.87
N PRO A 580 23.77 49.62 -20.72
CA PRO A 580 22.84 50.56 -20.10
C PRO A 580 23.57 51.82 -19.63
N GLN A 581 22.92 52.98 -19.76
CA GLN A 581 23.47 54.26 -19.33
C GLN A 581 23.63 54.36 -17.80
N SER A 582 22.80 53.63 -17.06
CA SER A 582 22.85 53.56 -15.60
C SER A 582 22.55 52.15 -15.12
N ASN A 583 23.40 51.64 -14.23
CA ASN A 583 23.29 50.32 -13.62
C ASN A 583 23.38 50.47 -12.09
N SER A 584 22.31 50.11 -11.40
CA SER A 584 22.22 50.12 -9.93
C SER A 584 21.73 48.79 -9.37
N VAL A 585 22.10 47.67 -10.01
CA VAL A 585 21.77 46.32 -9.54
C VAL A 585 22.70 45.93 -8.39
N SER A 586 22.13 45.38 -7.33
CA SER A 586 22.88 44.86 -6.17
C SER A 586 22.67 43.35 -6.04
N SER A 587 23.72 42.62 -5.67
CA SER A 587 23.65 41.18 -5.38
C SER A 587 23.99 40.90 -3.92
N SER A 588 23.42 39.82 -3.39
CA SER A 588 23.69 39.27 -2.07
C SER A 588 23.73 37.73 -2.12
N GLY A 589 24.38 37.11 -1.14
CA GLY A 589 24.59 35.66 -1.14
C GLY A 589 25.61 35.22 -2.18
N ALA A 590 25.34 34.13 -2.89
CA ALA A 590 26.16 33.57 -3.95
C ALA A 590 25.73 34.04 -5.36
N SER A 591 24.96 35.13 -5.45
CA SER A 591 24.41 35.61 -6.72
C SER A 591 25.46 36.31 -7.59
N THR A 592 25.41 36.13 -8.91
CA THR A 592 26.38 36.71 -9.86
C THR A 592 25.71 37.66 -10.86
N ILE A 593 26.45 38.68 -11.28
CA ILE A 593 26.03 39.68 -12.28
C ILE A 593 27.14 39.81 -13.30
N ASN A 594 26.86 39.45 -14.55
CA ASN A 594 27.81 39.41 -15.65
C ASN A 594 27.29 40.21 -16.85
N ALA A 595 28.17 41.04 -17.43
CA ALA A 595 27.96 41.56 -18.77
C ALA A 595 28.29 40.45 -19.78
N ALA A 596 27.49 40.33 -20.83
CA ALA A 596 27.75 39.41 -21.95
C ALA A 596 27.84 40.20 -23.26
N ASP A 597 28.72 39.74 -24.16
CA ASP A 597 28.86 40.29 -25.50
C ASP A 597 27.64 39.90 -26.36
N GLU A 598 27.27 40.76 -27.31
CA GLU A 598 26.27 40.41 -28.33
C GLU A 598 26.86 39.36 -29.28
N GLU A 599 26.22 38.18 -29.40
CA GLU A 599 26.51 37.19 -30.46
C GLU A 599 25.87 37.56 -31.80
#